data_AF-A0A1R1XY86-F1
#
_entry.id   AF-A0A1R1XY86-F1
#
_cell.length_a   1.000
_cell.length_b   1.000
_cell.length_c   1.000
_cell.angle_alpha   90.00
_cell.angle_beta   90.00
_cell.angle_gamma   90.00
#
_symmetry.space_group_name_H-M   'P 1'
#
loop_
_entity.id
_entity.type
_entity.pdbx_description
1 polymer ?
#
loop_
_entity_poly.entity_id
_entity_poly.type
_entity_poly.pdbx_seq_one_letter_code
_entity_poly.pdbx_strand_id
1 'polypeptide(L)'
;MKMIPMKGYSALFASLRPPNALLNSSSVKSLSEITAEARSSNNGPVVVFPENTTSNGKALLNFLPIFADSENIDPESNIFIFALKYSYKNFSPTYSIGSAFKHLFGLCSQFYNKLSVVEVEQASCPKFSDGENTSNIKSNPNDSDIDEEYSLDEEIRKLVVACSRLRQTKLTALDKLDFIRYYNERTKIYK
;
A
#
# COMPACT_ATOMS: atom_id res chain seq x y z
N MET A 1 -5.10 12.67 1.20
CA MET A 1 -6.10 11.60 1.17
C MET A 1 -6.34 11.16 2.59
N LYS A 2 -7.59 11.08 3.05
CA LYS A 2 -7.85 10.68 4.44
C LYS A 2 -7.94 9.16 4.61
N MET A 3 -7.62 8.67 5.81
CA MET A 3 -7.46 7.24 6.12
C MET A 3 -8.25 6.83 7.37
N ILE A 4 -8.49 5.53 7.52
CA ILE A 4 -9.04 4.95 8.75
C ILE A 4 -7.91 4.24 9.50
N PRO A 5 -7.56 4.67 10.73
CA PRO A 5 -6.59 3.95 11.53
C PRO A 5 -7.16 2.58 11.93
N MET A 6 -6.39 1.52 11.70
CA MET A 6 -6.78 0.16 12.08
C MET A 6 -5.76 -0.42 13.07
N LYS A 7 -6.26 -1.11 14.09
CA LYS A 7 -5.42 -1.89 15.01
C LYS A 7 -5.05 -3.23 14.35
N GLY A 8 -3.95 -3.85 14.77
CA GLY A 8 -3.41 -5.04 14.09
C GLY A 8 -4.43 -6.18 13.88
N TYR A 9 -5.25 -6.49 14.88
CA TYR A 9 -6.29 -7.52 14.75
C TYR A 9 -7.42 -7.10 13.79
N SER A 10 -7.85 -5.84 13.82
CA SER A 10 -8.91 -5.36 12.92
C SER A 10 -8.42 -5.25 11.48
N ALA A 11 -7.15 -4.92 11.27
CA ALA A 11 -6.50 -4.93 9.97
C ALA A 11 -6.47 -6.35 9.36
N LEU A 12 -6.21 -7.39 10.16
CA LEU A 12 -6.26 -8.78 9.71
C LEU A 12 -7.64 -9.13 9.14
N PHE A 13 -8.72 -8.85 9.88
CA PHE A 13 -10.08 -9.13 9.41
C PHE A 13 -10.51 -8.24 8.25
N ALA A 14 -10.02 -7.00 8.19
CA ALA A 14 -10.27 -6.09 7.07
C ALA A 14 -9.66 -6.62 5.77
N SER A 15 -8.49 -7.26 5.84
CA SER A 15 -7.84 -7.85 4.66
C SER A 15 -8.63 -8.99 3.98
N LEU A 16 -9.58 -9.61 4.71
CA LEU A 16 -10.47 -10.65 4.19
C LEU A 16 -11.68 -10.08 3.44
N ARG A 17 -11.89 -8.77 3.50
CA ARG A 17 -13.02 -8.08 2.88
C ARG A 17 -12.54 -7.25 1.68
N PRO A 18 -13.39 -7.04 0.67
CA PRO A 18 -13.08 -6.09 -0.38
C PRO A 18 -12.86 -4.69 0.20
N PRO A 19 -12.07 -3.84 -0.48
CA PRO A 19 -11.87 -2.46 -0.05
C PRO A 19 -13.22 -1.75 -0.05
N ASN A 20 -13.55 -1.09 1.06
CA ASN A 20 -14.74 -0.25 1.15
C ASN A 20 -14.35 1.18 0.74
N ALA A 21 -15.18 1.82 -0.08
CA ALA A 21 -15.01 3.24 -0.38
C ALA A 21 -15.16 4.05 0.92
N LEU A 22 -14.18 4.89 1.23
CA LEU A 22 -14.12 5.71 2.46
C LEU A 22 -15.07 6.92 2.45
N LEU A 23 -16.13 6.86 1.65
CA LEU A 23 -17.07 7.95 1.48
C LEU A 23 -17.96 8.02 2.73
N ASN A 24 -17.56 8.86 3.70
CA ASN A 24 -18.36 9.35 4.83
C ASN A 24 -18.29 8.58 6.18
N SER A 25 -17.17 7.98 6.56
CA SER A 25 -17.04 7.50 7.95
C SER A 25 -16.53 8.60 8.89
N SER A 26 -17.15 8.74 10.07
CA SER A 26 -16.73 9.68 11.13
C SER A 26 -15.34 9.36 11.72
N SER A 27 -14.79 8.21 11.38
CA SER A 27 -13.49 7.70 11.82
C SER A 27 -12.31 8.06 10.92
N VAL A 28 -12.51 8.96 9.95
CA VAL A 28 -11.53 9.32 8.93
C VAL A 28 -10.62 10.44 9.42
N LYS A 29 -9.30 10.23 9.37
CA LYS A 29 -8.25 11.15 9.85
C LYS A 29 -7.15 11.33 8.80
N SER A 30 -6.38 12.41 8.86
CA SER A 30 -5.17 12.55 8.04
C SER A 30 -4.06 11.62 8.54
N LEU A 31 -3.05 11.36 7.71
CA LEU A 31 -1.92 10.52 8.12
C LEU A 31 -1.11 11.18 9.25
N SER A 32 -0.94 12.50 9.21
CA SER A 32 -0.23 13.28 10.25
C SER A 32 -0.96 13.23 11.60
N GLU A 33 -2.29 13.30 11.61
CA GLU A 33 -3.09 13.12 12.83
C GLU A 33 -2.91 11.72 13.41
N ILE A 34 -2.89 10.69 12.55
CA ILE A 34 -2.71 9.29 12.96
C ILE A 34 -1.31 9.07 13.55
N THR A 35 -0.26 9.62 12.94
CA THR A 35 1.11 9.51 13.47
C THR A 35 1.28 10.27 14.78
N ALA A 36 0.70 11.47 14.90
CA ALA A 36 0.72 12.25 16.15
C ALA A 36 -0.05 11.56 17.29
N GLU A 37 -1.21 10.96 16.99
CA GLU A 37 -1.97 10.15 17.95
C GLU A 37 -1.17 8.90 18.37
N ALA A 38 -0.53 8.22 17.42
CA ALA A 38 0.29 7.06 17.70
C ALA A 38 1.49 7.39 18.60
N ARG A 39 2.12 8.55 18.39
CA ARG A 39 3.22 9.07 19.21
C ARG A 39 2.77 9.43 20.61
N SER A 40 1.68 10.21 20.74
CA SER A 40 1.15 10.63 22.05
C SER A 40 0.62 9.46 22.90
N SER A 41 0.03 8.45 22.25
CA SER A 41 -0.53 7.27 22.92
C SER A 41 0.46 6.10 23.06
N ASN A 42 1.69 6.23 22.58
CA ASN A 42 2.69 5.14 22.53
C ASN A 42 2.16 3.86 21.84
N ASN A 43 1.39 4.00 20.77
CA ASN A 43 0.79 2.86 20.04
C ASN A 43 1.77 2.15 19.09
N GLY A 44 2.98 2.69 18.91
CA GLY A 44 4.00 2.15 18.00
C GLY A 44 3.95 2.73 16.57
N PRO A 45 4.68 2.12 15.61
CA PRO A 45 4.80 2.65 14.26
C PRO A 45 3.51 2.51 13.45
N VAL A 46 3.26 3.49 12.59
CA VAL A 46 2.13 3.47 11.64
C VAL A 46 2.58 2.79 10.35
N VAL A 47 1.85 1.74 9.93
CA VAL A 47 2.14 1.00 8.69
C VAL A 47 1.09 1.35 7.65
N VAL A 48 1.54 1.77 6.47
CA VAL A 48 0.67 2.18 5.36
C VAL A 48 0.81 1.19 4.21
N PHE A 49 -0.32 0.70 3.70
CA PHE A 49 -0.38 -0.17 2.52
C PHE A 49 -0.94 0.61 1.33
N PRO A 50 -0.08 1.11 0.42
CA PRO A 50 -0.50 2.05 -0.63
C PRO A 50 -1.40 1.43 -1.71
N GLU A 51 -1.48 0.10 -1.80
CA GLU A 51 -2.36 -0.60 -2.75
C GLU A 51 -3.84 -0.60 -2.35
N ASN A 52 -4.19 -0.19 -1.12
CA ASN A 52 -5.55 -0.18 -0.56
C ASN A 52 -6.29 -1.53 -0.55
N THR A 53 -5.67 -2.60 -1.01
CA THR A 53 -6.29 -3.92 -1.10
C THR A 53 -5.21 -4.99 -1.15
N THR A 54 -5.59 -6.24 -0.85
CA THR A 54 -4.67 -7.37 -0.96
C THR A 54 -4.32 -7.67 -2.41
N SER A 55 -3.07 -7.99 -2.72
CA SER A 55 -2.68 -8.48 -4.05
C SER A 55 -2.46 -10.00 -4.03
N ASN A 56 -2.36 -10.61 -5.22
CA ASN A 56 -2.01 -12.02 -5.35
C ASN A 56 -0.49 -12.28 -5.18
N GLY A 57 0.31 -11.25 -4.85
CA GLY A 57 1.75 -11.34 -4.65
C GLY A 57 2.57 -11.56 -5.93
N LYS A 58 1.95 -11.50 -7.13
CA LYS A 58 2.66 -11.63 -8.42
C LYS A 58 2.94 -10.29 -9.08
N ALA A 59 2.10 -9.30 -8.81
CA ALA A 59 2.18 -7.99 -9.41
C ALA A 59 1.75 -6.94 -8.38
N LEU A 60 2.30 -5.73 -8.53
CA LEU A 60 2.00 -4.59 -7.68
C LEU A 60 0.85 -3.80 -8.32
N LEU A 61 -0.21 -3.54 -7.54
CA LEU A 61 -1.27 -2.63 -7.97
C LEU A 61 -0.77 -1.19 -7.98
N ASN A 62 -1.50 -0.32 -8.67
CA ASN A 62 -1.19 1.10 -8.65
C ASN A 62 -1.42 1.68 -7.26
N PHE A 63 -0.47 2.47 -6.79
CA PHE A 63 -0.54 3.10 -5.47
C PHE A 63 -1.53 4.25 -5.49
N LEU A 64 -2.19 4.45 -4.36
CA LEU A 64 -2.94 5.67 -4.10
C LEU A 64 -1.96 6.83 -3.86
N PRO A 65 -2.28 8.06 -4.33
CA PRO A 65 -1.50 9.24 -4.04
C PRO A 65 -1.73 9.66 -2.59
N ILE A 66 -0.91 9.15 -1.68
CA ILE A 66 -1.05 9.36 -0.24
C ILE A 66 -0.48 10.72 0.14
N PHE A 67 0.71 11.04 -0.37
CA PHE A 67 1.48 12.22 0.00
C PHE A 67 1.27 13.41 -0.94
N ALA A 68 0.40 13.27 -1.95
CA ALA A 68 -0.05 14.39 -2.77
C ALA A 68 -0.73 15.51 -1.95
N ASP A 69 -1.40 15.15 -0.84
CA ASP A 69 -2.00 16.14 0.06
C ASP A 69 -1.02 16.50 1.19
N SER A 70 -0.73 17.79 1.35
CA SER A 70 0.19 18.31 2.38
C SER A 70 -0.23 17.97 3.81
N GLU A 71 -1.52 17.78 4.06
CA GLU A 71 -2.06 17.33 5.36
C GLU A 71 -1.53 15.97 5.80
N ASN A 72 -1.02 15.14 4.89
CA ASN A 72 -0.51 13.81 5.19
C ASN A 72 1.00 13.77 5.47
N ILE A 73 1.69 14.90 5.33
CA ILE A 73 3.12 15.02 5.58
C ILE A 73 3.33 15.29 7.07
N ASP A 74 4.13 14.44 7.73
CA ASP A 74 4.51 14.61 9.13
C ASP A 74 6.04 14.76 9.23
N PRO A 75 6.57 15.98 9.45
CA PRO A 75 8.02 16.23 9.45
C PRO A 75 8.76 15.57 10.61
N GLU A 76 8.08 15.16 11.68
CA GLU A 76 8.70 14.45 12.81
C GLU A 76 8.84 12.94 12.55
N SER A 77 8.22 12.44 11.49
CA SER A 77 8.20 11.01 11.15
C SER A 77 9.26 10.65 10.12
N ASN A 78 9.79 9.44 10.23
CA ASN A 78 10.68 8.86 9.23
C ASN A 78 9.93 7.84 8.37
N ILE A 79 10.24 7.79 7.08
CA ILE A 79 9.70 6.78 6.17
C ILE A 79 10.62 5.57 6.16
N PHE A 80 10.03 4.39 6.34
CA PHE A 80 10.71 3.10 6.20
C PHE A 80 10.00 2.30 5.11
N ILE A 81 10.76 1.80 4.13
CA ILE A 81 10.21 1.08 3.00
C ILE A 81 10.51 -0.42 3.16
N PHE A 82 9.44 -1.21 3.21
CA PHE A 82 9.51 -2.66 3.24
C PHE A 82 8.77 -3.26 2.05
N ALA A 83 9.34 -4.31 1.47
CA ALA A 83 8.71 -5.15 0.47
C ALA A 83 8.51 -6.57 1.01
N LEU A 84 7.26 -7.02 1.04
CA LEU A 84 6.86 -8.34 1.51
C LEU A 84 6.45 -9.22 0.32
N LYS A 85 7.08 -10.37 0.16
CA LYS A 85 6.79 -11.30 -0.95
C LYS A 85 6.68 -12.74 -0.47
N TYR A 86 5.51 -13.34 -0.68
CA TYR A 86 5.33 -14.77 -0.50
C TYR A 86 5.76 -15.53 -1.75
N SER A 87 6.69 -16.47 -1.59
CA SER A 87 7.08 -17.37 -2.68
C SER A 87 6.21 -18.62 -2.62
N TYR A 88 5.44 -18.88 -3.68
CA TYR A 88 4.56 -20.03 -3.76
C TYR A 88 4.50 -20.63 -5.17
N LYS A 89 4.13 -21.92 -5.27
CA LYS A 89 3.92 -22.62 -6.54
C LYS A 89 2.44 -22.92 -6.80
N ASN A 90 1.80 -23.67 -5.88
CA ASN A 90 0.44 -24.18 -6.09
C ASN A 90 -0.63 -23.36 -5.36
N PHE A 91 -0.36 -22.92 -4.13
CA PHE A 91 -1.31 -22.19 -3.30
C PHE A 91 -0.70 -20.87 -2.84
N SER A 92 -1.37 -19.75 -3.13
CA SER A 92 -0.95 -18.42 -2.71
C SER A 92 -1.25 -18.22 -1.23
N PRO A 93 -0.27 -17.85 -0.37
CA PRO A 93 -0.57 -17.49 1.00
C PRO A 93 -1.41 -16.20 1.10
N THR A 94 -1.30 -15.31 0.10
CA THR A 94 -2.09 -14.08 0.06
C THR A 94 -3.51 -14.36 -0.41
N TYR A 95 -4.48 -13.89 0.38
CA TYR A 95 -5.90 -14.00 0.05
C TYR A 95 -6.27 -12.95 -1.00
N SER A 96 -6.64 -13.41 -2.20
CA SER A 96 -7.02 -12.53 -3.32
C SER A 96 -8.52 -12.58 -3.63
N ILE A 97 -9.10 -13.78 -3.68
CA ILE A 97 -10.51 -13.99 -3.99
C ILE A 97 -11.03 -15.32 -3.42
N GLY A 98 -12.34 -15.44 -3.23
CA GLY A 98 -13.01 -16.70 -2.92
C GLY A 98 -13.63 -16.74 -1.53
N SER A 99 -13.50 -17.88 -0.85
CA SER A 99 -14.01 -18.08 0.51
C SER A 99 -12.87 -18.02 1.50
N ALA A 100 -12.91 -17.05 2.42
CA ALA A 100 -11.89 -16.86 3.45
C ALA A 100 -11.64 -18.12 4.30
N PHE A 101 -12.70 -18.87 4.65
CA PHE A 101 -12.57 -20.11 5.40
C PHE A 101 -11.84 -21.21 4.63
N LYS A 102 -12.14 -21.37 3.34
CA LYS A 102 -11.43 -22.33 2.48
C LYS A 102 -9.96 -21.94 2.32
N HIS A 103 -9.69 -20.65 2.18
CA HIS A 103 -8.33 -20.12 2.11
C HIS A 103 -7.56 -20.38 3.42
N LEU A 104 -8.17 -20.10 4.56
CA LEU A 104 -7.56 -20.33 5.87
C LEU A 104 -7.25 -21.82 6.09
N PHE A 105 -8.20 -22.70 5.76
CA PHE A 105 -7.97 -24.15 5.83
C PHE A 105 -6.82 -24.58 4.93
N GLY A 106 -6.76 -24.07 3.70
CA GLY A 106 -5.67 -24.31 2.76
C GLY A 106 -4.32 -23.84 3.30
N LEU A 107 -4.26 -22.62 3.85
CA LEU A 107 -3.06 -22.01 4.44
C LEU A 107 -2.53 -22.83 5.61
N CYS A 108 -3.41 -23.29 6.50
CA CYS A 108 -3.06 -24.12 7.66
C CYS A 108 -2.68 -25.56 7.28
N SER A 109 -3.01 -26.01 6.07
CA SER A 109 -2.66 -27.34 5.57
C SER A 109 -1.31 -27.38 4.84
N GLN A 110 -0.60 -26.26 4.73
CA GLN A 110 0.71 -26.20 4.09
C GLN A 110 1.82 -26.58 5.09
N PHE A 111 2.77 -27.43 4.66
CA PHE A 111 3.93 -27.80 5.48
C PHE A 111 4.81 -26.60 5.85
N TYR A 112 5.00 -25.66 4.93
CA TYR A 112 5.71 -24.41 5.20
C TYR A 112 5.25 -23.30 4.25
N ASN A 113 5.40 -22.06 4.70
CA ASN A 113 5.19 -20.86 3.90
C ASN A 113 6.48 -20.03 3.94
N LYS A 114 6.95 -19.57 2.78
CA LYS A 114 8.16 -18.74 2.66
C LYS A 114 7.78 -17.28 2.41
N LEU A 115 8.15 -16.41 3.34
CA LEU A 115 8.06 -14.96 3.21
C LEU A 115 9.47 -14.38 3.00
N SER A 116 9.66 -13.65 1.91
CA SER A 116 10.82 -12.81 1.69
C SER A 116 10.48 -11.39 2.12
N VAL A 117 11.26 -10.85 3.04
CA VAL A 117 11.19 -9.45 3.49
C VAL A 117 12.44 -8.75 2.96
N VAL A 118 12.23 -7.65 2.25
CA VAL A 118 13.31 -6.77 1.79
C VAL A 118 13.07 -5.42 2.43
N GLU A 119 14.10 -4.91 3.10
CA GLU A 119 14.11 -3.58 3.72
C GLU A 119 15.03 -2.68 2.89
N VAL A 120 14.60 -1.43 2.70
CA VAL A 120 15.44 -0.39 2.10
C VAL A 120 16.26 0.26 3.20
N GLU A 121 17.56 0.48 2.96
CA GLU A 121 18.41 1.19 3.90
C GLU A 121 17.88 2.61 4.15
N GLN A 122 17.84 3.03 5.42
CA GLN A 122 17.22 4.29 5.83
C GLN A 122 17.81 5.52 5.12
N ALA A 123 19.09 5.48 4.76
CA ALA A 123 19.74 6.57 4.03
C ALA A 123 19.23 6.74 2.59
N SER A 124 18.66 5.69 2.00
CA SER A 124 18.08 5.67 0.66
C SER A 124 16.56 5.86 0.66
N CYS A 125 15.93 5.93 1.83
CA CYS A 125 14.50 6.24 1.95
C CYS A 125 14.29 7.75 1.78
N PRO A 126 13.25 8.18 1.05
CA PRO A 126 12.95 9.59 0.88
C PRO A 126 12.50 10.20 2.21
N LYS A 127 12.84 11.48 2.45
CA LYS A 127 12.42 12.21 3.65
C LYS A 127 11.36 13.25 3.29
N PHE A 128 10.51 13.54 4.26
CA PHE A 128 9.48 14.58 4.11
C PHE A 128 10.06 15.99 3.88
N SER A 129 11.27 16.26 4.34
CA SER A 129 11.97 17.54 4.19
C SER A 129 12.54 17.79 2.78
N ASP A 130 12.68 16.75 1.95
CA ASP A 130 13.42 16.86 0.69
C ASP A 130 12.60 17.55 -0.42
N GLY A 131 11.27 17.59 -0.26
CA GLY A 131 10.35 18.29 -1.17
C GLY A 131 10.46 19.81 -1.14
N GLU A 132 10.81 20.43 0.00
CA GLU A 132 10.93 21.90 0.09
C GLU A 132 12.23 22.42 -0.55
N ASN A 133 13.33 21.66 -0.43
CA ASN A 133 14.64 22.10 -0.93
C ASN A 133 14.79 22.00 -2.46
N THR A 134 14.00 21.15 -3.12
CA THR A 134 14.12 20.93 -4.58
C THR A 134 13.40 22.01 -5.38
N SER A 135 12.46 22.74 -4.77
CA SER A 135 11.80 23.91 -5.38
C SER A 135 12.73 25.13 -5.58
N ASN A 136 13.93 25.11 -4.98
CA ASN A 136 14.90 26.22 -5.03
C ASN A 136 16.12 25.96 -5.92
N ILE A 137 16.22 24.82 -6.59
CA ILE A 137 17.26 24.60 -7.61
C ILE A 137 16.76 25.24 -8.92
N LYS A 138 17.09 26.52 -9.10
CA LYS A 138 16.93 27.25 -10.37
C LYS A 138 17.55 26.43 -11.51
N SER A 139 16.72 25.92 -12.40
CA SER A 139 17.13 25.31 -13.65
C SER A 139 17.80 26.33 -14.58
N ASN A 140 18.90 25.90 -15.21
CA ASN A 140 19.48 26.58 -16.36
C ASN A 140 18.42 26.67 -17.48
N PRO A 141 18.32 27.78 -18.22
CA PRO A 141 17.18 28.05 -19.11
C PRO A 141 17.19 27.30 -20.46
N ASN A 142 17.95 26.20 -20.59
CA ASN A 142 18.19 25.56 -21.90
C ASN A 142 17.72 24.10 -22.04
N ASP A 143 17.17 23.44 -21.02
CA ASP A 143 16.55 22.12 -21.19
C ASP A 143 15.03 22.26 -21.16
N SER A 144 14.43 22.12 -22.35
CA SER A 144 13.00 22.10 -22.58
C SER A 144 12.44 20.69 -22.39
N ASP A 145 12.68 20.09 -21.22
CA ASP A 145 12.05 18.84 -20.82
C ASP A 145 11.13 19.13 -19.62
N ILE A 146 9.87 18.76 -19.82
CA ILE A 146 8.71 18.93 -18.94
C ILE A 146 9.12 18.85 -17.46
N ASP A 147 8.87 19.92 -16.70
CA ASP A 147 9.04 19.96 -15.24
C ASP A 147 8.24 18.81 -14.59
N GLU A 148 8.89 17.66 -14.36
CA GLU A 148 8.33 16.57 -13.58
C GLU A 148 8.23 17.05 -12.12
N GLU A 149 7.04 17.49 -11.73
CA GLU A 149 6.69 17.83 -10.35
C GLU A 149 7.12 16.68 -9.43
N TYR A 150 8.09 16.93 -8.55
CA TYR A 150 8.61 15.91 -7.65
C TYR A 150 7.48 15.36 -6.78
N SER A 151 7.15 14.09 -6.99
CA SER A 151 6.12 13.39 -6.23
C SER A 151 6.75 12.31 -5.34
N LEU A 152 6.65 12.52 -4.02
CA LEU A 152 7.10 11.56 -3.00
C LEU A 152 6.44 10.17 -3.19
N ASP A 153 5.17 10.14 -3.60
CA ASP A 153 4.45 8.90 -3.91
C ASP A 153 5.10 8.13 -5.06
N GLU A 154 5.59 8.83 -6.08
CA GLU A 154 6.23 8.20 -7.24
C GLU A 154 7.60 7.63 -6.89
N GLU A 155 8.39 8.33 -6.07
CA GLU A 155 9.68 7.84 -5.61
C GLU A 155 9.53 6.59 -4.73
N ILE A 156 8.60 6.62 -3.77
CA ILE A 156 8.27 5.43 -2.94
C ILE A 156 7.84 4.27 -3.83
N ARG A 157 7.01 4.54 -4.85
CA ARG A 157 6.57 3.54 -5.81
C ARG A 157 7.74 2.94 -6.61
N LYS A 158 8.67 3.77 -7.09
CA LYS A 158 9.89 3.34 -7.80
C LYS A 158 10.76 2.44 -6.91
N LEU A 159 11.00 2.84 -5.65
CA LEU A 159 11.78 2.05 -4.69
C LEU A 159 11.12 0.72 -4.35
N VAL A 160 9.81 0.69 -4.05
CA VAL A 160 9.10 -0.55 -3.75
C VAL A 160 9.11 -1.52 -4.94
N VAL A 161 8.97 -1.02 -6.16
CA VAL A 161 9.07 -1.86 -7.38
C VAL A 161 10.47 -2.45 -7.51
N ALA A 162 11.52 -1.64 -7.33
CA ALA A 162 12.90 -2.10 -7.39
C ALA A 162 13.21 -3.18 -6.35
N CYS A 163 12.75 -2.98 -5.10
CA CYS A 163 13.00 -3.90 -3.99
C CYS A 163 12.19 -5.19 -4.06
N SER A 164 10.91 -5.09 -4.46
CA SER A 164 10.01 -6.24 -4.53
C SER A 164 10.27 -7.14 -5.74
N ARG A 165 10.91 -6.60 -6.80
CA ARG A 165 11.07 -7.26 -8.11
C ARG A 165 9.73 -7.77 -8.66
N LEU A 166 8.65 -7.04 -8.39
CA LEU A 166 7.31 -7.34 -8.88
C LEU A 166 7.01 -6.52 -10.12
N ARG A 167 6.22 -7.07 -11.03
CA ARG A 167 5.74 -6.33 -12.19
C ARG A 167 4.72 -5.29 -11.72
N GLN A 168 4.91 -4.05 -12.16
CA GLN A 168 3.95 -2.98 -11.93
C GLN A 168 2.77 -3.10 -12.89
N THR A 169 1.57 -2.86 -12.38
CA THR A 169 0.33 -2.86 -13.18
C THR A 169 -0.31 -1.49 -13.18
N LYS A 170 -1.16 -1.24 -14.19
CA LYS A 170 -2.04 -0.06 -14.23
C LYS A 170 -3.36 -0.29 -13.49
N LEU A 171 -3.52 -1.46 -12.85
CA LEU A 171 -4.76 -1.85 -12.16
C LEU A 171 -4.78 -1.22 -10.77
N THR A 172 -5.95 -0.70 -10.40
CA THR A 172 -6.22 -0.06 -9.12
C THR A 172 -7.01 -0.99 -8.20
N ALA A 173 -7.20 -0.57 -6.95
CA ALA A 173 -8.10 -1.26 -6.02
C ALA A 173 -9.56 -1.29 -6.50
N LEU A 174 -9.98 -0.30 -7.30
CA LEU A 174 -11.34 -0.24 -7.88
C LEU A 174 -11.51 -1.30 -8.96
N ASP A 175 -10.52 -1.47 -9.84
CA ASP A 175 -10.57 -2.52 -10.86
C ASP A 175 -10.65 -3.92 -10.22
N LYS A 176 -9.95 -4.12 -9.10
CA LYS A 176 -10.07 -5.36 -8.32
C LYS A 176 -11.47 -5.53 -7.74
N LEU A 177 -12.09 -4.47 -7.23
CA LEU A 177 -13.44 -4.51 -6.69
C LEU A 177 -14.46 -4.93 -7.77
N ASP A 178 -14.35 -4.33 -8.95
CA ASP A 178 -15.18 -4.68 -10.10
C ASP A 178 -14.97 -6.14 -10.55
N PHE A 179 -13.71 -6.61 -10.55
CA PHE A 179 -13.40 -8.01 -10.83
C PHE A 179 -14.03 -8.97 -9.81
N ILE A 180 -13.99 -8.63 -8.52
CA ILE A 180 -14.61 -9.46 -7.46
C ILE A 180 -16.13 -9.53 -7.68
N ARG A 181 -16.78 -8.40 -8.01
CA ARG A 181 -18.21 -8.36 -8.32
C ARG A 181 -18.54 -9.30 -9.47
N TYR A 182 -17.83 -9.16 -10.59
CA TYR A 182 -17.98 -10.00 -11.78
C TYR A 182 -17.76 -11.50 -11.48
N TYR A 183 -16.71 -11.84 -10.73
CA TYR A 183 -16.40 -13.23 -10.36
C TYR A 183 -17.51 -13.85 -9.52
N ASN A 184 -18.04 -13.10 -8.55
CA ASN A 184 -19.11 -13.57 -7.67
C ASN A 184 -20.42 -13.80 -8.45
N GLU A 185 -20.76 -12.90 -9.38
CA GLU A 185 -21.90 -13.07 -10.28
C GLU A 185 -21.77 -14.32 -11.14
N ARG A 186 -20.61 -14.54 -11.76
CA ARG A 186 -20.36 -15.77 -12.53
C ARG A 186 -20.44 -17.03 -11.69
N THR A 187 -19.84 -17.02 -10.50
CA THR A 187 -19.86 -18.20 -9.61
C THR A 187 -21.27 -18.58 -9.18
N LYS A 188 -22.20 -17.61 -9.10
CA LYS A 188 -23.63 -17.89 -8.83
C LYS A 188 -24.33 -18.53 -10.04
N ILE A 189 -23.94 -18.19 -11.27
CA ILE A 189 -24.54 -18.74 -12.49
C ILE A 189 -24.15 -20.21 -12.72
N TYR A 190 -22.93 -20.61 -12.32
CA TYR A 190 -22.42 -21.98 -12.47
C TYR A 190 -22.66 -22.89 -11.25
N LYS A 191 -23.45 -22.44 -10.27
CA LYS A 191 -23.88 -23.23 -9.11
C LYS A 191 -25.35 -23.59 -9.25
#